data_AF-J3HSL0-F1
#
_entry.id   AF-J3HSL0-F1
#
_cell.length_a   1.000
_cell.length_b   1.000
_cell.length_c   1.000
_cell.angle_alpha   90.00
_cell.angle_beta   90.00
_cell.angle_gamma   90.00
#
_symmetry.space_group_name_H-M   'P 1'
#
loop_
_entity.id
_entity.type
_entity.pdbx_description
1 polymer ?
#
loop_
_entity_poly.entity_id
_entity_poly.type
_entity_poly.pdbx_seq_one_letter_code
_entity_poly.pdbx_strand_id
1 'polypeptide(L)'
;MVREVHGSCHCGAVKITVTRPPADVTECHCTICRRYAGLWAYYPVKDVSLTGPTEVYIWGRKYLEYHRCSNCGCVMAWLPRGEYPECGVNVRMLDFDINSVKLIVEEDASV
;
A
#
# COMPACT_ATOMS: atom_id res chain seq x y z
N MET A 1 23.78 -2.15 2.99
CA MET A 1 23.15 -1.09 3.81
C MET A 1 21.71 -1.01 3.37
N VAL A 2 20.78 -1.43 4.23
CA VAL A 2 19.34 -1.38 3.97
C VAL A 2 18.92 0.10 4.04
N ARG A 3 18.34 0.65 2.97
CA ARG A 3 17.86 2.03 2.93
C ARG A 3 16.36 2.02 3.18
N GLU A 4 15.99 2.35 4.41
CA GLU A 4 14.59 2.59 4.79
C GLU A 4 13.97 3.69 3.93
N VAL A 5 12.68 3.55 3.62
CA VAL A 5 11.92 4.57 2.88
C VAL A 5 10.71 4.97 3.72
N HIS A 6 10.55 6.27 3.87
CA HIS A 6 9.46 6.87 4.61
C HIS A 6 8.37 7.37 3.67
N GLY A 7 7.22 7.68 4.25
CA GLY A 7 6.10 8.24 3.53
C GLY A 7 5.03 8.75 4.47
N SER A 8 4.03 9.42 3.90
CA SER A 8 2.87 9.86 4.64
C SER A 8 1.64 10.05 3.77
N CYS A 9 0.46 10.08 4.42
CA CYS A 9 -0.74 10.54 3.75
C CYS A 9 -0.63 12.03 3.40
N HIS A 10 -1.55 12.52 2.56
CA HIS A 10 -1.55 13.93 2.14
C HIS A 10 -1.55 14.94 3.30
N CYS A 11 -2.32 14.70 4.36
CA CYS A 11 -2.37 15.61 5.52
C CYS A 11 -1.25 15.36 6.55
N GLY A 12 -0.38 14.37 6.33
CA GLY A 12 0.74 14.03 7.21
C GLY A 12 0.37 13.29 8.51
N ALA A 13 -0.92 13.09 8.80
CA ALA A 13 -1.39 12.47 10.05
C ALA A 13 -1.06 10.97 10.16
N VAL A 14 -0.96 10.28 9.02
CA VAL A 14 -0.58 8.87 8.95
C VAL A 14 0.79 8.78 8.31
N LYS A 15 1.72 8.09 8.99
CA LYS A 15 3.09 7.84 8.53
C LYS A 15 3.24 6.38 8.17
N ILE A 16 4.00 6.12 7.11
CA ILE A 16 4.35 4.78 6.68
C ILE A 16 5.85 4.68 6.49
N THR A 17 6.42 3.55 6.88
CA THR A 17 7.84 3.24 6.72
C THR A 17 7.96 1.82 6.18
N VAL A 18 8.87 1.63 5.22
CA VAL A 18 9.25 0.31 4.70
C VAL A 18 10.76 0.12 4.81
N THR A 19 11.20 -1.10 5.10
CA THR A 19 12.63 -1.37 5.35
C THR A 19 13.51 -1.20 4.11
N ARG A 20 12.95 -1.27 2.89
CA ARG A 20 13.71 -1.16 1.64
C ARG A 20 12.91 -0.41 0.58
N PRO A 21 13.56 0.18 -0.44
CA PRO A 21 12.85 0.75 -1.57
C PRO A 21 12.07 -0.34 -2.33
N PRO A 22 10.94 0.01 -2.98
CA PRO A 22 10.26 -0.90 -3.89
C PRO A 22 11.22 -1.37 -4.99
N ALA A 23 11.17 -2.66 -5.35
CA ALA A 23 11.90 -3.17 -6.51
C ALA A 23 11.05 -3.07 -7.78
N ASP A 24 9.75 -3.32 -7.61
CA ASP A 24 8.70 -3.25 -8.60
C ASP A 24 7.43 -2.73 -7.95
N VAL A 25 6.51 -2.25 -8.78
CA VAL A 25 5.22 -1.71 -8.38
C VAL A 25 4.13 -2.26 -9.28
N THR A 26 3.00 -2.61 -8.70
CA THR A 26 1.87 -3.22 -9.41
C THR A 26 0.71 -2.25 -9.53
N GLU A 27 0.28 -2.02 -10.77
CA GLU A 27 -0.98 -1.38 -11.12
C GLU A 27 -2.04 -2.46 -11.33
N CYS A 28 -2.89 -2.66 -10.32
CA CYS A 28 -3.96 -3.65 -10.36
C CYS A 28 -5.25 -3.03 -10.92
N HIS A 29 -5.89 -3.72 -11.86
CA HIS A 29 -7.13 -3.28 -12.49
C HIS A 29 -8.42 -3.86 -11.89
N CYS A 30 -8.38 -4.49 -10.72
CA CYS A 30 -9.59 -4.93 -10.04
C CYS A 30 -10.51 -3.73 -9.71
N THR A 31 -11.78 -4.00 -9.39
CA THR A 31 -12.79 -2.95 -9.24
C THR A 31 -12.44 -1.91 -8.16
N ILE A 32 -11.82 -2.32 -7.06
CA ILE A 32 -11.41 -1.39 -6.00
C ILE A 32 -10.10 -0.68 -6.34
N CYS A 33 -9.10 -1.38 -6.88
CA CYS A 33 -7.80 -0.79 -7.21
C CYS A 33 -7.90 0.27 -8.32
N ARG A 34 -8.77 0.07 -9.33
CA ARG A 34 -9.08 1.12 -10.33
C ARG A 34 -9.64 2.40 -9.71
N ARG A 35 -10.40 2.29 -8.62
CA ARG A 35 -11.01 3.45 -7.92
C ARG A 35 -10.04 4.12 -6.96
N TYR A 36 -9.14 3.35 -6.35
CA TYR A 36 -8.09 3.88 -5.50
C TYR A 36 -6.91 4.46 -6.28
N ALA A 37 -6.72 4.05 -7.54
CA ALA A 37 -5.58 4.43 -8.38
C ALA A 37 -4.23 4.22 -7.65
N GLY A 38 -4.18 3.19 -6.79
CA GLY A 38 -3.01 2.82 -6.01
C GLY A 38 -1.99 2.08 -6.88
N LEU A 39 -0.72 2.33 -6.61
CA LEU A 39 0.40 1.53 -7.12
C LEU A 39 0.98 0.75 -5.95
N TRP A 40 0.98 -0.57 -6.04
CA TRP A 40 1.25 -1.43 -4.88
C TRP A 40 2.66 -2.00 -4.95
N ALA A 41 3.44 -1.82 -3.89
CA ALA A 41 4.66 -2.59 -3.66
C ALA A 41 4.41 -3.57 -2.53
N TYR A 42 4.84 -4.83 -2.72
CA TYR A 42 4.58 -5.92 -1.79
C TYR A 42 5.74 -6.11 -0.81
N TYR A 43 5.40 -6.28 0.46
CA TYR A 43 6.35 -6.46 1.55
C TYR A 43 5.83 -7.49 2.54
N PRO A 44 6.71 -8.20 3.27
CA PRO A 44 6.32 -8.86 4.50
C PRO A 44 5.71 -7.84 5.47
N VAL A 45 4.62 -8.19 6.15
CA VAL A 45 3.93 -7.29 7.10
C VAL A 45 4.90 -6.76 8.17
N LYS A 46 5.83 -7.60 8.64
CA LYS A 46 6.85 -7.22 9.62
C LYS A 46 7.85 -6.15 9.14
N ASP A 47 7.94 -5.94 7.84
CA ASP A 47 8.87 -4.98 7.21
C ASP A 47 8.18 -3.62 6.94
N VAL A 48 6.92 -3.47 7.36
CA VAL A 48 6.12 -2.25 7.18
C VAL A 48 5.63 -1.75 8.53
N SER A 49 5.84 -0.46 8.78
CA SER A 49 5.25 0.24 9.93
C SER A 49 4.26 1.28 9.44
N LEU A 50 3.03 1.25 9.97
CA LEU A 50 1.97 2.22 9.70
C LEU A 50 1.52 2.81 11.03
N THR A 51 1.64 4.11 11.20
CA THR A 51 1.29 4.80 12.45
C THR A 51 0.39 6.00 12.20
N GLY A 52 -0.48 6.31 13.17
CA GLY A 52 -1.48 7.38 13.07
C GLY A 52 -2.90 6.86 12.86
N PRO A 53 -3.89 7.77 12.74
CA PRO A 53 -5.30 7.40 12.70
C PRO A 53 -5.71 6.88 11.31
N THR A 54 -6.08 5.60 11.25
CA THR A 54 -6.60 4.96 10.04
C THR A 54 -8.00 4.39 10.23
N GLU A 55 -8.81 4.48 9.19
CA GLU A 55 -10.02 3.67 9.03
C GLU A 55 -9.72 2.47 8.14
N VAL A 56 -10.45 1.37 8.36
CA VAL A 56 -10.30 0.13 7.60
C VAL A 56 -11.54 -0.10 6.74
N TYR A 57 -11.31 -0.36 5.46
CA TYR A 57 -12.35 -0.82 4.53
C TYR A 57 -12.07 -2.25 4.09
N ILE A 58 -13.08 -3.12 4.20
CA ILE A 58 -13.00 -4.54 3.80
C ILE A 58 -14.03 -4.78 2.70
N TRP A 59 -13.61 -5.43 1.63
CA TRP A 59 -14.42 -5.70 0.45
C TRP A 59 -14.23 -7.11 -0.10
N GLY A 60 -15.15 -7.53 -0.97
CA GLY A 60 -15.06 -8.78 -1.73
C GLY A 60 -14.99 -10.00 -0.83
N ARG A 61 -14.05 -10.90 -1.10
CA ARG A 61 -13.80 -12.12 -0.31
C ARG A 61 -13.34 -11.86 1.12
N LYS A 62 -13.15 -10.59 1.51
CA LYS A 62 -12.76 -10.17 2.86
C LYS A 62 -11.41 -10.74 3.29
N TYR A 63 -10.47 -10.87 2.35
CA TYR A 63 -9.09 -11.24 2.62
C TYR A 63 -8.18 -10.04 2.88
N LEU A 64 -8.59 -8.83 2.49
CA LEU A 64 -7.76 -7.64 2.58
C LEU A 64 -8.48 -6.54 3.39
N GLU A 65 -7.71 -5.88 4.24
CA GLU A 65 -8.06 -4.66 4.99
C GLU A 65 -7.37 -3.49 4.34
N TYR A 66 -8.11 -2.59 3.69
CA TYR A 66 -7.55 -1.37 3.12
C TYR A 66 -7.52 -0.28 4.20
N HIS A 67 -6.32 0.08 4.64
CA HIS A 67 -6.10 1.14 5.62
C HIS A 67 -6.02 2.48 4.92
N ARG A 68 -6.93 3.39 5.27
CA ARG A 68 -6.95 4.77 4.76
C ARG A 68 -6.85 5.77 5.90
N CYS A 69 -6.23 6.91 5.65
CA CYS A 69 -6.17 7.99 6.62
C CYS A 69 -7.59 8.46 6.98
N SER A 70 -7.92 8.49 8.28
CA SER A 70 -9.23 8.93 8.78
C SER A 70 -9.52 10.41 8.49
N ASN A 71 -8.48 11.21 8.19
CA ASN A 71 -8.62 12.64 7.96
C ASN A 71 -8.70 13.03 6.47
N CYS A 72 -7.74 12.59 5.64
CA CYS A 72 -7.71 12.96 4.22
C CYS A 72 -8.15 11.85 3.25
N GLY A 73 -8.47 10.65 3.76
CA GLY A 73 -8.97 9.54 2.94
C GLY A 73 -7.93 8.83 2.07
N CYS A 74 -6.66 9.27 2.05
CA CYS A 74 -5.59 8.60 1.29
C CYS A 74 -5.45 7.14 1.73
N VAL A 75 -5.45 6.23 0.76
CA VAL A 75 -5.26 4.80 0.99
C VAL A 75 -3.77 4.53 1.13
N MET A 76 -3.35 4.03 2.29
CA MET A 76 -1.96 3.89 2.68
C MET A 76 -1.39 2.53 2.32
N ALA A 77 -2.12 1.48 2.69
CA ALA A 77 -1.74 0.10 2.48
C ALA A 77 -2.98 -0.78 2.53
N TRP A 78 -2.88 -2.00 2.02
CA TRP A 78 -3.75 -3.08 2.44
C TRP A 78 -2.96 -4.08 3.29
N LEU A 79 -3.59 -4.59 4.35
CA LEU A 79 -3.07 -5.67 5.17
C LEU A 79 -3.92 -6.94 4.95
N PRO A 80 -3.32 -8.13 5.04
CA PRO A 80 -4.08 -9.38 4.93
C PRO A 80 -4.92 -9.64 6.18
N ARG A 81 -6.09 -10.26 5.97
CA ARG A 81 -6.91 -10.85 7.02
C ARG A 81 -6.55 -12.33 7.15
N GLY A 82 -5.88 -12.68 8.25
CA GLY A 82 -5.39 -14.03 8.52
C GLY A 82 -3.88 -14.12 8.45
N GLU A 83 -3.35 -15.32 8.26
CA GLU A 83 -1.91 -15.62 8.38
C GLU A 83 -1.11 -15.41 7.08
N TYR A 84 -1.64 -14.65 6.12
CA TYR A 84 -0.86 -14.32 4.93
C TYR A 84 0.25 -13.33 5.32
N PRO A 85 1.52 -13.57 4.97
CA PRO A 85 2.63 -12.81 5.54
C PRO A 85 2.90 -11.49 4.82
N GLU A 86 2.27 -11.22 3.67
CA GLU A 86 2.55 -10.04 2.85
C GLU A 86 1.42 -9.01 2.88
N CYS A 87 1.80 -7.75 2.76
CA CYS A 87 0.94 -6.60 2.58
C CYS A 87 1.32 -5.83 1.31
N GLY A 88 0.46 -4.91 0.88
CA GLY A 88 0.74 -4.01 -0.23
C GLY A 88 0.72 -2.56 0.24
N VAL A 89 1.82 -1.87 0.00
CA VAL A 89 1.99 -0.46 0.31
C VAL A 89 1.67 0.37 -0.91
N ASN A 90 0.83 1.38 -0.77
CA ASN A 90 0.57 2.33 -1.86
C ASN A 90 1.79 3.23 -2.00
N VAL A 91 2.61 2.97 -3.01
CA VAL A 91 3.88 3.68 -3.19
C VAL A 91 3.69 5.16 -3.48
N ARG A 92 2.49 5.60 -3.89
CA ARG A 92 2.18 7.03 -4.04
C ARG A 92 2.28 7.80 -2.73
N MET A 93 2.27 7.11 -1.59
CA MET A 93 2.43 7.69 -0.26
C MET A 93 3.88 7.68 0.22
N LEU A 94 4.80 7.04 -0.52
CA LEU A 94 6.22 6.95 -0.17
C LEU A 94 7.01 8.11 -0.79
N ASP A 95 7.99 8.60 -0.04
CA ASP A 95 8.92 9.65 -0.44
C ASP A 95 10.08 9.03 -1.24
N PHE A 96 9.79 8.58 -2.47
CA PHE A 96 10.78 7.99 -3.39
C PHE A 96 10.47 8.35 -4.85
N ASP A 97 11.47 8.20 -5.74
CA ASP A 97 11.26 8.43 -7.17
C ASP A 97 10.52 7.23 -7.80
N ILE A 98 9.23 7.41 -8.05
CA ILE A 98 8.39 6.38 -8.65
C ILE A 98 8.80 6.01 -10.08
N ASN A 99 9.53 6.89 -10.79
CA ASN A 99 10.01 6.59 -12.14
C ASN A 99 11.27 5.70 -12.13
N SER A 100 11.85 5.47 -10.94
CA SER A 100 13.05 4.64 -10.76
C SER A 100 12.74 3.15 -10.60
N VAL A 101 11.46 2.75 -10.60
CA VAL A 101 11.01 1.37 -10.34
C VAL A 101 10.21 0.80 -11.50
N LYS A 102 10.31 -0.52 -11.67
CA LYS A 102 9.62 -1.25 -12.73
C LYS A 102 8.11 -1.31 -12.45
N LEU A 103 7.30 -0.85 -13.40
CA LEU A 103 5.85 -1.01 -13.38
C LEU A 103 5.45 -2.39 -13.91
N ILE A 104 4.60 -3.08 -13.16
CA ILE A 104 3.91 -4.31 -13.52
C ILE A 104 2.43 -3.97 -13.63
N VAL A 105 1.81 -4.27 -14.77
CA VAL A 105 0.37 -4.05 -14.98
C VAL A 105 -0.33 -5.40 -14.84
N GLU A 106 -1.25 -5.50 -13.89
CA GLU A 106 -2.08 -6.69 -13.69
C GLU A 106 -3.48 -6.46 -14.27
N GLU A 107 -3.81 -7.23 -15.29
CA GLU A 107 -5.07 -7.06 -16.02
C GLU A 107 -6.29 -7.65 -15.28
N ASP A 108 -6.11 -8.62 -14.37
CA ASP A 108 -7.23 -9.15 -13.59
C ASP A 108 -6.80 -9.89 -12.31
N ALA A 109 -6.87 -9.21 -11.16
CA ALA A 109 -6.92 -9.89 -9.87
C ALA A 109 -8.38 -10.27 -9.64
N SER A 110 -8.73 -11.50 -10.01
CA SER A 110 -10.08 -12.06 -9.88
C SER A 110 -10.66 -11.78 -8.48
N VAL A 111 -11.76 -11.01 -8.48
CA VAL A 111 -12.60 -10.62 -7.33
C VAL A 111 -12.92 -11.76 -6.37
#